data_AF-A0A4R5CRF1-F1
#
_entry.id   AF-A0A4R5CRF1-F1
#
_cell.length_a   1.000
_cell.length_b   1.000
_cell.length_c   1.000
_cell.angle_alpha   90.00
_cell.angle_beta   90.00
_cell.angle_gamma   90.00
#
_symmetry.space_group_name_H-M   'P 1'
#
loop_
_entity.id
_entity.type
_entity.pdbx_description
1 polymer ?
#
loop_
_entity_poly.entity_id
_entity_poly.type
_entity_poly.pdbx_seq_one_letter_code
_entity_poly.pdbx_strand_id
1 'polypeptide(L)'
;MDKNVLLGTDFSKIIFLDNFYVNVDVENEDGSAVLHFLKEIINTTENTYIKRAACKIICELTAVNIIKNRYSSLGVLFDFLSSNTNELIDIALKQLPFFIELLTSEIEHKVIDLTDHDNGDISSQAFLFLGIKTFFFSTSKNDFPNFISTISEAEKYFIAAENVMNNRDDARFYIILIQLTKALFSNDQVGVETTVTGLYENLQVRALYEIDVTGLELEYLIFQMFDSLNRNYKIAIRSQEWLDIRHETQMILEASMEIDKLKLHNSRFNNITKKIIEESVSKIESNIYNFHLYGERKRLIALHSQSDKRLADFIDSILQSLPDQDNGTIDDNEVLAMLVEFMDAEGGLEIYNKIQKKELSFAKAIGQFIKNNYNSNLSIRTGSLAGEEIFNVLMREIDMVLPKYSKEKRKTFSAVLEEVIRYCQATFVGNEKKRFPFLYSTSAKGKGTKASEQDLQDSMILYFEHSNIADGFEHEKSKFVDGGRVDIVYKKDILTVPIELKKSLSRPDKDMLEENYIAQAQTYTAGYDQLGIFVLLEMSDKSKEPMANFKDWFKIHHLRPSTGQEVSFPDYIISVVIPGNRTSPSSKSTYK
;
A
#
# COMPACT_ATOMS: atom_id res chain seq x y z
N MET A 1 25.09 -23.48 -26.36
CA MET A 1 25.66 -22.55 -25.35
C MET A 1 27.09 -22.91 -24.97
N ASP A 2 27.97 -21.90 -24.92
CA ASP A 2 29.40 -22.07 -24.63
C ASP A 2 29.66 -22.31 -23.13
N LYS A 3 29.96 -23.56 -22.79
CA LYS A 3 30.27 -23.97 -21.40
C LYS A 3 31.56 -23.35 -20.87
N ASN A 4 32.42 -22.80 -21.73
CA ASN A 4 33.64 -22.13 -21.27
C ASN A 4 33.34 -20.85 -20.50
N VAL A 5 32.18 -20.22 -20.72
CA VAL A 5 31.72 -19.05 -19.95
C VAL A 5 31.51 -19.40 -18.48
N LEU A 6 31.01 -20.59 -18.17
CA LEU A 6 30.78 -21.05 -16.79
C LEU A 6 32.10 -21.18 -16.01
N LEU A 7 33.18 -21.56 -16.70
CA LEU A 7 34.53 -21.73 -16.16
C LEU A 7 35.39 -20.45 -16.26
N GLY A 8 34.86 -19.39 -16.87
CA GLY A 8 35.55 -18.12 -17.06
C GLY A 8 35.61 -17.26 -15.79
N THR A 9 36.42 -16.20 -15.85
CA THR A 9 36.49 -15.17 -14.79
C THR A 9 35.19 -14.38 -14.69
N ASP A 10 34.96 -13.72 -13.54
CA ASP A 10 33.82 -12.80 -13.36
C ASP A 10 33.72 -11.77 -14.49
N PHE A 11 34.85 -11.18 -14.90
CA PHE A 11 34.90 -10.23 -16.01
C PHE A 11 34.40 -10.82 -17.33
N SER A 12 34.76 -12.08 -17.62
CA SER A 12 34.32 -12.77 -18.84
C SER A 12 32.81 -13.03 -18.83
N LYS A 13 32.27 -13.40 -17.66
CA LYS A 13 30.83 -13.60 -17.45
C LYS A 13 30.05 -12.29 -17.58
N ILE A 14 30.58 -11.18 -17.03
CA ILE A 14 29.99 -9.84 -17.16
C ILE A 14 29.90 -9.43 -18.62
N ILE A 15 31.01 -9.48 -19.37
CA ILE A 15 31.03 -9.15 -20.80
C ILE A 15 30.02 -10.00 -21.57
N PHE A 16 29.95 -11.29 -21.26
CA PHE A 16 29.01 -12.19 -21.92
C PHE A 16 27.56 -11.78 -21.67
N LEU A 17 27.17 -11.49 -20.42
CA LEU A 17 25.82 -11.10 -20.04
C LEU A 17 25.43 -9.71 -20.56
N ASP A 18 26.34 -8.75 -20.53
CA ASP A 18 26.10 -7.40 -21.05
C ASP A 18 25.87 -7.40 -22.56
N ASN A 19 26.43 -8.38 -23.26
CA ASN A 19 26.28 -8.59 -24.71
C ASN A 19 25.44 -9.83 -25.03
N PHE A 20 24.57 -10.27 -24.11
CA PHE A 20 23.89 -11.56 -24.21
C PHE A 20 23.13 -11.73 -25.53
N TYR A 21 22.33 -10.74 -25.93
CA TYR A 21 21.53 -10.78 -27.16
C TYR A 21 22.36 -10.68 -28.45
N VAL A 22 23.63 -10.27 -28.37
CA VAL A 22 24.57 -10.32 -29.49
C VAL A 22 25.26 -11.68 -29.55
N ASN A 23 25.53 -12.27 -28.39
CA ASN A 23 26.27 -13.52 -28.24
C ASN A 23 25.39 -14.77 -28.42
N VAL A 24 24.08 -14.65 -28.18
CA VAL A 24 23.13 -15.76 -28.19
C VAL A 24 21.99 -15.45 -29.13
N ASP A 25 21.79 -16.31 -30.13
CA ASP A 25 20.64 -16.27 -31.02
C ASP A 25 19.42 -16.89 -30.33
N VAL A 26 18.78 -16.09 -29.48
CA VAL A 26 17.70 -16.53 -28.57
C VAL A 26 16.46 -17.05 -29.31
N GLU A 27 16.25 -16.68 -30.58
CA GLU A 27 15.10 -17.14 -31.38
C GLU A 27 15.27 -18.59 -31.86
N ASN A 28 16.53 -19.03 -32.02
CA ASN A 28 16.87 -20.36 -32.52
C ASN A 28 17.36 -21.33 -31.44
N GLU A 29 17.53 -20.87 -30.20
CA GLU A 29 17.94 -21.68 -29.06
C GLU A 29 16.73 -22.29 -28.32
N ASP A 30 16.93 -23.46 -27.70
CA ASP A 30 15.92 -24.05 -26.81
C ASP A 30 15.87 -23.25 -25.51
N GLY A 31 14.73 -22.57 -25.26
CA GLY A 31 14.51 -21.78 -24.06
C GLY A 31 14.74 -22.54 -22.75
N SER A 32 14.56 -23.86 -22.72
CA SER A 32 14.87 -24.69 -21.54
C SER A 32 16.37 -24.77 -21.28
N ALA A 33 17.17 -24.90 -22.35
CA ALA A 33 18.62 -24.90 -22.28
C ALA A 33 19.15 -23.51 -21.87
N VAL A 34 18.55 -22.43 -22.39
CA VAL A 34 18.86 -21.05 -22.01
C VAL A 34 18.64 -20.83 -20.51
N LEU A 35 17.47 -21.23 -20.02
CA LEU A 35 17.13 -21.10 -18.60
C LEU A 35 18.10 -21.90 -17.73
N HIS A 36 18.40 -23.15 -18.10
CA HIS A 36 19.34 -23.99 -17.34
C HIS A 36 20.72 -23.34 -17.23
N PHE A 37 21.25 -22.85 -18.35
CA PHE A 37 22.55 -22.19 -18.40
C PHE A 37 22.60 -20.91 -17.54
N LEU A 38 21.59 -20.05 -17.61
CA LEU A 38 21.53 -18.83 -16.79
C LEU A 38 21.39 -19.17 -15.30
N LYS A 39 20.63 -20.22 -14.93
CA LYS A 39 20.56 -20.71 -13.54
C LYS A 39 21.90 -21.28 -13.07
N GLU A 40 22.64 -22.00 -13.92
CA GLU A 40 24.00 -22.45 -13.61
C GLU A 40 24.95 -21.27 -13.35
N ILE A 41 24.87 -20.19 -14.14
CA ILE A 41 25.62 -18.95 -13.88
C ILE A 41 25.29 -18.39 -12.48
N ILE A 42 23.99 -18.27 -12.15
CA ILE A 42 23.53 -17.74 -10.86
C ILE A 42 24.07 -18.59 -9.70
N ASN A 43 24.02 -19.92 -9.82
CA ASN A 43 24.39 -20.85 -8.75
C ASN A 43 25.91 -21.02 -8.56
N THR A 44 26.72 -20.68 -9.56
CA THR A 44 28.18 -20.91 -9.55
C THR A 44 28.99 -19.65 -9.25
N THR A 45 28.35 -18.48 -9.19
CA THR A 45 29.03 -17.21 -8.91
C THR A 45 28.67 -16.69 -7.52
N GLU A 46 29.60 -15.97 -6.88
CA GLU A 46 29.31 -15.16 -5.69
C GLU A 46 29.01 -13.70 -6.06
N ASN A 47 29.27 -13.31 -7.30
CA ASN A 47 29.15 -11.93 -7.76
C ASN A 47 27.68 -11.53 -7.95
N THR A 48 27.22 -10.60 -7.12
CA THR A 48 25.85 -10.09 -7.12
C THR A 48 25.43 -9.47 -8.46
N TYR A 49 26.33 -8.78 -9.16
CA TYR A 49 26.03 -8.19 -10.46
C TYR A 49 25.71 -9.26 -11.50
N ILE A 50 26.51 -10.33 -11.55
CA ILE A 50 26.31 -11.44 -12.48
C ILE A 50 24.96 -12.13 -12.21
N LYS A 51 24.63 -12.37 -10.93
CA LYS A 51 23.34 -12.93 -10.51
C LYS A 51 22.17 -12.06 -10.97
N ARG A 52 22.27 -10.75 -10.73
CA ARG A 52 21.27 -9.75 -11.13
C ARG A 52 21.07 -9.72 -12.64
N ALA A 53 22.15 -9.67 -13.42
CA ALA A 53 22.10 -9.60 -14.88
C ALA A 53 21.47 -10.87 -15.48
N ALA A 54 21.90 -12.06 -15.01
CA ALA A 54 21.31 -13.32 -15.45
C ALA A 54 19.82 -13.43 -15.09
N CYS A 55 19.42 -13.00 -13.89
CA CYS A 55 18.01 -12.97 -13.48
C CYS A 55 17.17 -12.04 -14.37
N LYS A 56 17.66 -10.84 -14.68
CA LYS A 56 17.00 -9.91 -15.62
C LYS A 56 16.75 -10.57 -16.97
N ILE A 57 17.78 -11.20 -17.56
CA ILE A 57 17.66 -11.89 -18.85
C ILE A 57 16.64 -13.04 -18.78
N ILE A 58 16.65 -13.85 -17.70
CA ILE A 58 15.63 -14.89 -17.49
C ILE A 58 14.23 -14.29 -17.53
N CYS A 59 14.00 -13.18 -16.81
CA CYS A 59 12.70 -12.53 -16.73
C CYS A 59 12.26 -11.99 -18.08
N GLU A 60 13.15 -11.30 -18.81
CA GLU A 60 12.88 -10.74 -20.13
C GLU A 60 12.53 -11.83 -21.14
N LEU A 61 13.33 -12.89 -21.23
CA LEU A 61 13.08 -14.02 -22.14
C LEU A 61 11.80 -14.80 -21.77
N THR A 62 11.45 -14.84 -20.48
CA THR A 62 10.20 -15.43 -20.04
C THR A 62 9.00 -14.55 -20.43
N ALA A 63 9.14 -13.24 -20.32
CA ALA A 63 8.10 -12.27 -20.66
C ALA A 63 7.75 -12.28 -22.15
N VAL A 64 8.75 -12.49 -23.02
CA VAL A 64 8.55 -12.67 -24.48
C VAL A 64 8.27 -14.12 -24.90
N ASN A 65 7.98 -15.02 -23.95
CA ASN A 65 7.65 -16.44 -24.16
C ASN A 65 8.74 -17.30 -24.86
N ILE A 66 9.99 -16.85 -24.91
CA ILE A 66 11.13 -17.68 -25.34
C ILE A 66 11.39 -18.75 -24.28
N ILE A 67 11.45 -18.35 -23.00
CA ILE A 67 11.44 -19.29 -21.88
C ILE A 67 9.99 -19.62 -21.50
N LYS A 68 9.56 -20.84 -21.81
CA LYS A 68 8.17 -21.27 -21.55
C LYS A 68 7.91 -21.68 -20.09
N ASN A 69 8.95 -22.10 -19.35
CA ASN A 69 8.80 -22.54 -17.96
C ASN A 69 8.78 -21.37 -16.99
N ARG A 70 7.64 -20.68 -16.93
CA ARG A 70 7.46 -19.47 -16.12
C ARG A 70 7.57 -19.69 -14.62
N TYR A 71 7.15 -20.87 -14.12
CA TYR A 71 7.30 -21.22 -12.70
C TYR A 71 8.77 -21.37 -12.28
N SER A 72 9.61 -21.93 -13.14
CA SER A 72 11.06 -22.04 -12.84
C SER A 72 11.74 -20.67 -12.80
N SER A 73 11.33 -19.73 -13.67
CA SER A 73 11.79 -18.34 -13.63
C SER A 73 11.30 -17.62 -12.37
N LEU A 74 10.03 -17.81 -11.98
CA LEU A 74 9.49 -17.28 -10.73
C LEU A 74 10.20 -17.86 -9.49
N GLY A 75 10.62 -19.13 -9.54
CA GLY A 75 11.45 -19.73 -8.50
C GLY A 75 12.77 -18.99 -8.27
N VAL A 76 13.43 -18.52 -9.34
CA VAL A 76 14.65 -17.69 -9.22
C VAL A 76 14.35 -16.37 -8.51
N LEU A 77 13.22 -15.73 -8.83
CA LEU A 77 12.81 -14.49 -8.14
C LEU A 77 12.54 -14.76 -6.66
N PHE A 78 11.87 -15.86 -6.33
CA PHE A 78 11.59 -16.23 -4.94
C PHE A 78 12.87 -16.49 -4.13
N ASP A 79 13.85 -17.17 -4.73
CA ASP A 79 15.16 -17.38 -4.11
C ASP A 79 15.85 -16.04 -3.81
N PHE A 80 15.73 -15.06 -4.71
CA PHE A 80 16.31 -13.73 -4.54
C PHE A 80 15.58 -12.88 -3.50
N LEU A 81 14.25 -12.93 -3.45
CA LEU A 81 13.44 -12.29 -2.40
C LEU A 81 13.80 -12.81 -1.00
N SER A 82 14.26 -14.07 -0.92
CA SER A 82 14.69 -14.73 0.32
C SER A 82 16.18 -14.61 0.59
N SER A 83 16.93 -13.91 -0.26
CA SER A 83 18.37 -13.70 -0.07
C SER A 83 18.65 -12.69 1.04
N ASN A 84 19.89 -12.69 1.55
CA ASN A 84 20.37 -11.66 2.48
C ASN A 84 21.05 -10.49 1.75
N THR A 85 20.89 -10.39 0.43
CA THR A 85 21.60 -9.41 -0.41
C THR A 85 20.59 -8.42 -0.96
N ASN A 86 20.67 -7.18 -0.47
CA ASN A 86 19.70 -6.14 -0.79
C ASN A 86 19.50 -5.93 -2.30
N GLU A 87 20.57 -5.99 -3.09
CA GLU A 87 20.51 -5.80 -4.55
C GLU A 87 19.80 -6.95 -5.27
N LEU A 88 19.82 -8.18 -4.71
CA LEU A 88 19.10 -9.32 -5.26
C LEU A 88 17.60 -9.23 -4.91
N ILE A 89 17.27 -8.80 -3.70
CA ILE A 89 15.88 -8.54 -3.29
C ILE A 89 15.28 -7.43 -4.17
N ASP A 90 15.99 -6.32 -4.35
CA ASP A 90 15.55 -5.18 -5.16
C ASP A 90 15.26 -5.58 -6.61
N ILE A 91 16.19 -6.27 -7.28
CA ILE A 91 15.93 -6.71 -8.66
C ILE A 91 14.75 -7.70 -8.72
N ALA A 92 14.61 -8.59 -7.74
CA ALA A 92 13.51 -9.54 -7.73
C ALA A 92 12.16 -8.82 -7.62
N LEU A 93 12.03 -7.84 -6.73
CA LEU A 93 10.82 -7.02 -6.60
C LEU A 93 10.50 -6.24 -7.89
N LYS A 94 11.52 -5.71 -8.58
CA LYS A 94 11.35 -4.99 -9.85
C LYS A 94 10.89 -5.88 -11.01
N GLN A 95 11.29 -7.16 -11.00
CA GLN A 95 10.90 -8.11 -12.05
C GLN A 95 9.59 -8.86 -11.74
N LEU A 96 9.15 -8.87 -10.49
CA LEU A 96 7.96 -9.58 -10.05
C LEU A 96 6.65 -9.21 -10.80
N PRO A 97 6.42 -7.94 -11.24
CA PRO A 97 5.25 -7.58 -12.04
C PRO A 97 5.07 -8.42 -13.32
N PHE A 98 6.16 -8.96 -13.91
CA PHE A 98 6.08 -9.82 -15.10
C PHE A 98 5.47 -11.22 -14.84
N PHE A 99 5.26 -11.56 -13.57
CA PHE A 99 4.80 -12.89 -13.13
C PHE A 99 3.56 -12.82 -12.24
N ILE A 100 2.83 -11.70 -12.29
CA ILE A 100 1.74 -11.39 -11.37
C ILE A 100 0.63 -12.46 -11.34
N GLU A 101 0.40 -13.15 -12.46
CA GLU A 101 -0.60 -14.21 -12.58
C GLU A 101 -0.16 -15.56 -12.02
N LEU A 102 1.13 -15.71 -11.70
CA LEU A 102 1.71 -16.94 -11.17
C LEU A 102 2.07 -16.82 -9.69
N LEU A 103 1.75 -15.68 -9.06
CA LEU A 103 2.03 -15.44 -7.65
C LEU A 103 1.32 -16.47 -6.78
N THR A 104 2.08 -17.06 -5.87
CA THR A 104 1.56 -17.91 -4.81
C THR A 104 1.36 -17.06 -3.56
N SER A 105 0.51 -17.52 -2.64
CA SER A 105 0.34 -16.88 -1.33
C SER A 105 1.66 -16.72 -0.58
N GLU A 106 2.59 -17.67 -0.74
CA GLU A 106 3.93 -17.61 -0.14
C GLU A 106 4.74 -16.42 -0.65
N ILE A 107 4.77 -16.17 -1.97
CA ILE A 107 5.46 -15.02 -2.54
C ILE A 107 4.80 -13.72 -2.06
N GLU A 108 3.48 -13.68 -2.03
CA GLU A 108 2.74 -12.50 -1.56
C GLU A 108 3.05 -12.18 -0.11
N HIS A 109 3.02 -13.17 0.79
CA HIS A 109 3.43 -13.02 2.18
C HIS A 109 4.87 -12.53 2.29
N LYS A 110 5.77 -13.09 1.46
CA LYS A 110 7.17 -12.66 1.46
C LYS A 110 7.32 -11.19 1.06
N VAL A 111 6.56 -10.71 0.07
CA VAL A 111 6.59 -9.30 -0.31
C VAL A 111 5.97 -8.40 0.76
N ILE A 112 4.91 -8.84 1.43
CA ILE A 112 4.34 -8.13 2.58
C ILE A 112 5.39 -8.01 3.70
N ASP A 113 6.12 -9.07 4.03
CA ASP A 113 7.18 -8.99 5.04
C ASP A 113 8.28 -7.99 4.66
N LEU A 114 8.56 -7.85 3.36
CA LEU A 114 9.55 -6.90 2.84
C LEU A 114 9.09 -5.43 2.95
N THR A 115 7.82 -5.13 3.20
CA THR A 115 7.39 -3.74 3.45
C THR A 115 7.98 -3.18 4.75
N ASP A 116 8.36 -4.05 5.67
CA ASP A 116 9.00 -3.68 6.94
C ASP A 116 10.54 -3.81 6.88
N HIS A 117 11.12 -4.00 5.69
CA HIS A 117 12.57 -4.15 5.50
C HIS A 117 13.33 -2.88 5.95
N ASP A 118 14.52 -3.08 6.54
CA ASP A 118 15.35 -2.00 7.09
C ASP A 118 15.88 -1.05 6.01
N ASN A 119 16.20 -1.58 4.84
CA ASN A 119 16.50 -0.83 3.64
C ASN A 119 15.22 -0.21 3.02
N GLY A 120 15.17 1.13 3.04
CA GLY A 120 14.07 1.94 2.48
C GLY A 120 13.80 1.70 0.99
N ASP A 121 14.81 1.38 0.19
CA ASP A 121 14.61 1.08 -1.24
C ASP A 121 13.79 -0.20 -1.43
N ILE A 122 14.07 -1.22 -0.60
CA ILE A 122 13.39 -2.51 -0.65
C ILE A 122 11.96 -2.39 -0.16
N SER A 123 11.74 -1.74 0.99
CA SER A 123 10.39 -1.55 1.52
C SER A 123 9.54 -0.66 0.60
N SER A 124 10.12 0.43 0.07
CA SER A 124 9.46 1.27 -0.93
C SER A 124 9.11 0.48 -2.21
N GLN A 125 10.03 -0.34 -2.72
CA GLN A 125 9.79 -1.16 -3.90
C GLN A 125 8.74 -2.27 -3.66
N ALA A 126 8.70 -2.86 -2.46
CA ALA A 126 7.69 -3.82 -2.05
C ALA A 126 6.30 -3.17 -2.02
N PHE A 127 6.18 -1.98 -1.44
CA PHE A 127 4.94 -1.20 -1.49
C PHE A 127 4.53 -0.87 -2.93
N LEU A 128 5.46 -0.43 -3.79
CA LEU A 128 5.16 -0.17 -5.19
C LEU A 128 4.59 -1.41 -5.90
N PHE A 129 5.21 -2.58 -5.70
CA PHE A 129 4.72 -3.83 -6.26
C PHE A 129 3.31 -4.18 -5.77
N LEU A 130 3.07 -4.08 -4.45
CA LEU A 130 1.75 -4.35 -3.88
C LEU A 130 0.68 -3.39 -4.42
N GLY A 131 1.02 -2.12 -4.64
CA GLY A 131 0.17 -1.14 -5.30
C GLY A 131 -0.19 -1.54 -6.73
N ILE A 132 0.81 -1.90 -7.57
CA ILE A 132 0.60 -2.35 -8.96
C ILE A 132 -0.29 -3.61 -8.98
N LYS A 133 0.02 -4.58 -8.11
CA LYS A 133 -0.75 -5.82 -7.98
C LYS A 133 -2.21 -5.53 -7.66
N THR A 134 -2.43 -4.71 -6.66
CA THR A 134 -3.77 -4.39 -6.15
C THR A 134 -4.54 -3.63 -7.22
N PHE A 135 -3.98 -2.55 -7.77
CA PHE A 135 -4.69 -1.70 -8.74
C PHE A 135 -5.10 -2.42 -10.02
N PHE A 136 -4.23 -3.29 -10.55
CA PHE A 136 -4.47 -3.91 -11.86
C PHE A 136 -5.02 -5.34 -11.79
N PHE A 137 -4.86 -6.07 -10.68
CA PHE A 137 -5.03 -7.54 -10.68
C PHE A 137 -5.85 -8.15 -9.52
N SER A 138 -6.45 -7.36 -8.62
CA SER A 138 -7.22 -7.91 -7.48
C SER A 138 -8.74 -7.98 -7.69
N THR A 139 -9.26 -7.70 -8.89
CA THR A 139 -10.71 -7.46 -9.06
C THR A 139 -11.42 -8.57 -9.85
N SER A 140 -12.39 -9.21 -9.20
CA SER A 140 -13.32 -10.14 -9.87
C SER A 140 -14.07 -9.41 -10.99
N LYS A 141 -14.53 -10.17 -12.00
CA LYS A 141 -15.00 -9.60 -13.28
C LYS A 141 -16.17 -8.60 -13.16
N ASN A 142 -16.96 -8.60 -12.09
CA ASN A 142 -18.24 -7.86 -12.03
C ASN A 142 -18.52 -7.08 -10.72
N ASP A 143 -17.52 -6.79 -9.89
CA ASP A 143 -17.75 -6.16 -8.57
C ASP A 143 -17.17 -4.73 -8.51
N PHE A 144 -17.98 -3.75 -8.91
CA PHE A 144 -17.63 -2.33 -8.88
C PHE A 144 -17.30 -1.79 -7.46
N PRO A 145 -18.02 -2.17 -6.39
CA PRO A 145 -17.65 -1.85 -5.01
C PRO A 145 -16.24 -2.32 -4.63
N ASN A 146 -15.93 -3.57 -4.96
CA ASN A 146 -14.61 -4.14 -4.73
C ASN A 146 -13.54 -3.43 -5.57
N PHE A 147 -13.88 -2.94 -6.77
CA PHE A 147 -12.98 -2.11 -7.58
C PHE A 147 -12.63 -0.78 -6.89
N ILE A 148 -13.60 -0.06 -6.30
CA ILE A 148 -13.33 1.20 -5.58
C ILE A 148 -12.52 0.96 -4.30
N SER A 149 -12.82 -0.10 -3.55
CA SER A 149 -12.05 -0.52 -2.37
C SER A 149 -10.60 -0.84 -2.77
N THR A 150 -10.43 -1.61 -3.85
CA THR A 150 -9.14 -1.95 -4.44
C THR A 150 -8.33 -0.72 -4.85
N ILE A 151 -8.94 0.25 -5.54
CA ILE A 151 -8.25 1.48 -5.94
C ILE A 151 -7.76 2.25 -4.71
N SER A 152 -8.61 2.34 -3.68
CA SER A 152 -8.27 3.04 -2.45
C SER A 152 -7.12 2.33 -1.73
N GLU A 153 -7.12 1.00 -1.68
CA GLU A 153 -6.05 0.20 -1.08
C GLU A 153 -4.73 0.33 -1.86
N ALA A 154 -4.78 0.28 -3.19
CA ALA A 154 -3.61 0.49 -4.03
C ALA A 154 -2.97 1.87 -3.82
N GLU A 155 -3.79 2.91 -3.67
CA GLU A 155 -3.33 4.27 -3.38
C GLU A 155 -2.54 4.33 -2.07
N LYS A 156 -2.98 3.61 -1.03
CA LYS A 156 -2.24 3.54 0.24
C LYS A 156 -0.85 2.97 0.05
N TYR A 157 -0.72 1.92 -0.75
CA TYR A 157 0.58 1.34 -1.07
C TYR A 157 1.48 2.32 -1.84
N PHE A 158 0.96 3.03 -2.83
CA PHE A 158 1.77 4.00 -3.56
C PHE A 158 2.19 5.20 -2.70
N ILE A 159 1.30 5.71 -1.86
CA ILE A 159 1.63 6.76 -0.88
C ILE A 159 2.68 6.27 0.11
N ALA A 160 2.56 5.02 0.60
CA ALA A 160 3.56 4.43 1.48
C ALA A 160 4.93 4.32 0.78
N ALA A 161 4.97 3.91 -0.49
CA ALA A 161 6.19 3.86 -1.28
C ALA A 161 6.88 5.24 -1.38
N GLU A 162 6.11 6.31 -1.62
CA GLU A 162 6.58 7.71 -1.69
C GLU A 162 7.03 8.24 -0.31
N ASN A 163 6.39 7.83 0.78
CA ASN A 163 6.75 8.27 2.12
C ASN A 163 8.00 7.58 2.68
N VAL A 164 8.23 6.32 2.29
CA VAL A 164 9.41 5.55 2.74
C VAL A 164 10.68 6.09 2.10
N MET A 165 10.62 6.49 0.83
CA MET A 165 11.75 7.05 0.09
C MET A 165 11.36 8.29 -0.68
N ASN A 166 12.13 9.36 -0.47
CA ASN A 166 11.98 10.60 -1.25
C ASN A 166 12.29 10.33 -2.75
N ASN A 167 11.68 11.12 -3.63
CA ASN A 167 11.90 11.06 -5.09
C ASN A 167 11.47 9.73 -5.74
N ARG A 168 10.36 9.13 -5.29
CA ARG A 168 9.70 8.00 -5.98
C ARG A 168 8.73 8.50 -7.04
N ASP A 169 9.31 9.06 -8.10
CA ASP A 169 8.60 9.61 -9.25
C ASP A 169 7.71 8.55 -9.93
N ASP A 170 8.14 7.28 -9.84
CA ASP A 170 7.43 6.09 -10.32
C ASP A 170 6.19 5.77 -9.48
N ALA A 171 6.26 5.82 -8.15
CA ALA A 171 5.09 5.72 -7.29
C ALA A 171 4.12 6.89 -7.54
N ARG A 172 4.67 8.10 -7.73
CA ARG A 172 3.89 9.31 -8.05
C ARG A 172 3.08 9.15 -9.33
N PHE A 173 3.63 8.53 -10.36
CA PHE A 173 2.90 8.20 -11.59
C PHE A 173 1.61 7.44 -11.28
N TYR A 174 1.69 6.37 -10.49
CA TYR A 174 0.52 5.55 -10.17
C TYR A 174 -0.47 6.26 -9.23
N ILE A 175 -0.01 7.15 -8.35
CA ILE A 175 -0.89 8.01 -7.54
C ILE A 175 -1.73 8.92 -8.46
N ILE A 176 -1.10 9.59 -9.43
CA ILE A 176 -1.82 10.46 -10.37
C ILE A 176 -2.77 9.62 -11.26
N LEU A 177 -2.37 8.40 -11.63
CA LEU A 177 -3.21 7.47 -12.39
C LEU A 177 -4.49 7.07 -11.62
N ILE A 178 -4.36 6.80 -10.31
CA ILE A 178 -5.50 6.55 -9.43
C ILE A 178 -6.40 7.79 -9.34
N GLN A 179 -5.80 8.98 -9.21
CA GLN A 179 -6.56 10.24 -9.16
C GLN A 179 -7.35 10.47 -10.46
N LEU A 180 -6.75 10.19 -11.62
CA LEU A 180 -7.43 10.23 -12.91
C LEU A 180 -8.59 9.24 -12.95
N THR A 181 -8.35 8.00 -12.54
CA THR A 181 -9.37 6.95 -12.47
C THR A 181 -10.57 7.40 -11.62
N LYS A 182 -10.30 7.95 -10.43
CA LYS A 182 -11.31 8.52 -9.53
C LYS A 182 -12.05 9.71 -10.14
N ALA A 183 -11.36 10.59 -10.86
CA ALA A 183 -11.94 11.75 -11.52
C ALA A 183 -12.89 11.34 -12.65
N LEU A 184 -12.52 10.32 -13.44
CA LEU A 184 -13.37 9.72 -14.47
C LEU A 184 -14.67 9.16 -13.87
N PHE A 185 -14.59 8.42 -12.76
CA PHE A 185 -15.79 7.90 -12.08
C PHE A 185 -16.65 8.98 -11.42
N SER A 186 -16.02 10.05 -10.93
CA SER A 186 -16.72 11.14 -10.25
C SER A 186 -17.30 12.18 -11.20
N ASN A 187 -17.10 11.99 -12.52
CA ASN A 187 -17.43 12.96 -13.56
C ASN A 187 -16.86 14.36 -13.26
N ASP A 188 -15.63 14.41 -12.75
CA ASP A 188 -14.93 15.65 -12.44
C ASP A 188 -14.07 16.08 -13.63
N GLN A 189 -14.66 16.82 -14.58
CA GLN A 189 -13.97 17.21 -15.80
C GLN A 189 -12.67 18.00 -15.54
N VAL A 190 -12.69 18.93 -14.57
CA VAL A 190 -11.50 19.72 -14.20
C VAL A 190 -10.43 18.81 -13.58
N GLY A 191 -10.85 17.88 -12.72
CA GLY A 191 -9.98 16.85 -12.16
C GLY A 191 -9.35 15.96 -13.23
N VAL A 192 -10.12 15.52 -14.23
CA VAL A 192 -9.63 14.72 -15.36
C VAL A 192 -8.57 15.48 -16.15
N GLU A 193 -8.85 16.73 -16.55
CA GLU A 193 -7.90 17.55 -17.30
C GLU A 193 -6.59 17.82 -16.53
N THR A 194 -6.71 18.11 -15.23
CA THR A 194 -5.56 18.35 -14.34
C THR A 194 -4.71 17.10 -14.18
N THR A 195 -5.33 15.94 -13.96
CA THR A 195 -4.61 14.68 -13.71
C THR A 195 -3.99 14.09 -14.97
N VAL A 196 -4.62 14.21 -16.15
CA VAL A 196 -4.00 13.83 -17.43
C VAL A 196 -2.75 14.68 -17.70
N THR A 197 -2.83 15.99 -17.46
CA THR A 197 -1.68 16.88 -17.61
C THR A 197 -0.56 16.49 -16.64
N GLY A 198 -0.90 16.23 -15.38
CA GLY A 198 0.06 15.77 -14.38
C GLY A 198 0.72 14.43 -14.70
N LEU A 199 -0.01 13.47 -15.30
CA LEU A 199 0.58 12.20 -15.78
C LEU A 199 1.61 12.45 -16.87
N TYR A 200 1.27 13.31 -17.84
CA TYR A 200 2.18 13.65 -18.93
C TYR A 200 3.45 14.35 -18.42
N GLU A 201 3.31 15.33 -17.53
CA GLU A 201 4.43 16.03 -16.91
C GLU A 201 5.32 15.08 -16.10
N ASN A 202 4.73 14.18 -15.31
CA ASN A 202 5.48 13.17 -14.56
C ASN A 202 6.28 12.23 -15.48
N LEU A 203 5.68 11.77 -16.58
CA LEU A 203 6.40 10.95 -17.57
C LEU A 203 7.55 11.72 -18.24
N GLN A 204 7.37 13.01 -18.54
CA GLN A 204 8.44 13.83 -19.08
C GLN A 204 9.61 13.96 -18.11
N VAL A 205 9.33 14.18 -16.82
CA VAL A 205 10.38 14.26 -15.78
C VAL A 205 11.13 12.92 -15.70
N ARG A 206 10.41 11.80 -15.63
CA ARG A 206 11.04 10.47 -15.58
C ARG A 206 11.88 10.18 -16.81
N ALA A 207 11.43 10.58 -18.00
CA ALA A 207 12.17 10.40 -19.24
C ALA A 207 13.51 11.16 -19.26
N LEU A 208 13.66 12.24 -18.49
CA LEU A 208 14.94 12.96 -18.37
C LEU A 208 16.00 12.18 -17.57
N TYR A 209 15.56 11.30 -16.66
CA TYR A 209 16.44 10.54 -15.78
C TYR A 209 16.64 9.09 -16.22
N GLU A 210 15.90 8.64 -17.23
CA GLU A 210 16.00 7.29 -17.75
C GLU A 210 17.13 7.17 -18.78
N ILE A 211 18.05 6.23 -18.56
CA ILE A 211 19.19 5.97 -19.45
C ILE A 211 18.81 4.97 -20.55
N ASP A 212 17.90 4.04 -20.25
CA ASP A 212 17.43 3.00 -21.18
C ASP A 212 16.12 3.43 -21.85
N VAL A 213 16.10 3.48 -23.18
CA VAL A 213 14.91 3.83 -23.99
C VAL A 213 13.69 2.96 -23.64
N THR A 214 13.90 1.75 -23.10
CA THR A 214 12.84 0.81 -22.72
C THR A 214 12.40 0.89 -21.26
N GLY A 215 13.06 1.72 -20.43
CA GLY A 215 12.85 1.77 -18.98
C GLY A 215 11.45 2.22 -18.55
N LEU A 216 10.76 3.00 -19.38
CA LEU A 216 9.42 3.54 -19.12
C LEU A 216 8.34 2.96 -20.04
N GLU A 217 8.64 1.90 -20.79
CA GLU A 217 7.74 1.38 -21.83
C GLU A 217 6.36 0.98 -21.25
N LEU A 218 6.32 0.34 -20.08
CA LEU A 218 5.05 -0.04 -19.44
C LEU A 218 4.21 1.19 -19.08
N GLU A 219 4.81 2.19 -18.47
CA GLU A 219 4.10 3.41 -18.08
C GLU A 219 3.64 4.23 -19.29
N TYR A 220 4.39 4.22 -20.39
CA TYR A 220 3.92 4.80 -21.65
C TYR A 220 2.71 4.04 -22.21
N LEU A 221 2.73 2.70 -22.20
CA LEU A 221 1.58 1.90 -22.64
C LEU A 221 0.36 2.18 -21.75
N ILE A 222 0.53 2.25 -20.43
CA ILE A 222 -0.54 2.60 -19.48
C ILE A 222 -1.07 4.01 -19.77
N PHE A 223 -0.19 4.99 -19.98
CA PHE A 223 -0.61 6.36 -20.31
C PHE A 223 -1.41 6.41 -21.61
N GLN A 224 -1.00 5.70 -22.65
CA GLN A 224 -1.74 5.62 -23.91
C GLN A 224 -3.15 5.02 -23.74
N MET A 225 -3.29 3.99 -22.87
CA MET A 225 -4.61 3.45 -22.52
C MET A 225 -5.48 4.52 -21.86
N PHE A 226 -4.95 5.23 -20.87
CA PHE A 226 -5.69 6.22 -20.10
C PHE A 226 -5.99 7.51 -20.87
N ASP A 227 -5.11 7.92 -21.79
CA ASP A 227 -5.38 9.03 -22.70
C ASP A 227 -6.50 8.67 -23.71
N SER A 228 -6.55 7.41 -24.15
CA SER A 228 -7.66 6.90 -24.97
C SER A 228 -8.97 6.86 -24.17
N LEU A 229 -8.95 6.45 -22.90
CA LEU A 229 -10.10 6.55 -21.99
C LEU A 229 -10.56 8.00 -21.80
N ASN A 230 -9.63 8.94 -21.65
CA ASN A 230 -9.93 10.38 -21.55
C ASN A 230 -10.61 10.91 -22.81
N ARG A 231 -10.16 10.49 -24.00
CA ARG A 231 -10.85 10.81 -25.27
C ARG A 231 -12.27 10.25 -25.29
N ASN A 232 -12.45 8.99 -24.92
CA ASN A 232 -13.78 8.37 -24.80
C ASN A 232 -14.69 9.15 -23.85
N TYR A 233 -14.18 9.51 -22.67
CA TYR A 233 -14.91 10.32 -21.68
C TYR A 233 -15.33 11.69 -22.24
N LYS A 234 -14.43 12.42 -22.90
CA LYS A 234 -14.71 13.75 -23.48
C LYS A 234 -15.77 13.74 -24.57
N ILE A 235 -15.85 12.66 -25.36
CA ILE A 235 -16.88 12.49 -26.38
C ILE A 235 -18.20 12.10 -25.71
N ALA A 236 -18.17 11.11 -24.82
CA ALA A 236 -19.36 10.54 -24.20
C ALA A 236 -20.10 11.53 -23.30
N ILE A 237 -19.41 12.37 -22.52
CA ILE A 237 -20.04 13.34 -21.60
C ILE A 237 -20.99 14.32 -22.30
N ARG A 238 -20.81 14.54 -23.61
CA ARG A 238 -21.64 15.43 -24.44
C ARG A 238 -22.72 14.69 -25.21
N SER A 239 -23.05 13.46 -24.84
CA SER A 239 -23.99 12.59 -25.58
C SER A 239 -25.34 13.24 -25.89
N GLN A 240 -25.85 14.05 -24.95
CA GLN A 240 -27.12 14.77 -25.11
C GLN A 240 -27.08 15.87 -26.18
N GLU A 241 -25.89 16.32 -26.57
CA GLU A 241 -25.65 17.36 -27.57
C GLU A 241 -25.36 16.79 -28.96
N TRP A 242 -25.27 15.46 -29.09
CA TRP A 242 -24.90 14.81 -30.34
C TRP A 242 -25.95 15.04 -31.43
N LEU A 243 -25.56 15.78 -32.48
CA LEU A 243 -26.38 15.97 -33.67
C LEU A 243 -26.24 14.77 -34.64
N ASP A 244 -25.03 14.25 -34.81
CA ASP A 244 -24.72 13.09 -35.64
C ASP A 244 -24.21 11.93 -34.78
N ILE A 245 -25.12 11.08 -34.32
CA ILE A 245 -24.76 9.93 -33.47
C ILE A 245 -23.81 8.95 -34.17
N ARG A 246 -23.86 8.83 -35.50
CA ARG A 246 -22.97 7.92 -36.23
C ARG A 246 -21.53 8.43 -36.12
N HIS A 247 -21.31 9.72 -36.39
CA HIS A 247 -19.99 10.32 -36.29
C HIS A 247 -19.41 10.19 -34.87
N GLU A 248 -20.19 10.54 -33.85
CA GLU A 248 -19.73 10.51 -32.46
C GLU A 248 -19.43 9.08 -31.99
N THR A 249 -20.30 8.11 -32.32
CA THR A 249 -20.06 6.68 -32.01
C THR A 249 -18.82 6.16 -32.74
N GLN A 250 -18.57 6.61 -33.97
CA GLN A 250 -17.37 6.25 -34.73
C GLN A 250 -16.09 6.80 -34.06
N MET A 251 -16.13 8.01 -33.51
CA MET A 251 -15.00 8.57 -32.77
C MET A 251 -14.70 7.78 -31.48
N ILE A 252 -15.74 7.33 -30.76
CA ILE A 252 -15.55 6.44 -29.60
C ILE A 252 -14.96 5.10 -30.05
N LEU A 253 -15.46 4.51 -31.13
CA LEU A 253 -14.90 3.28 -31.71
C LEU A 253 -13.41 3.45 -32.06
N GLU A 254 -13.02 4.56 -32.67
CA GLU A 254 -11.63 4.85 -33.03
C GLU A 254 -10.72 4.90 -31.81
N ALA A 255 -11.14 5.57 -30.73
CA ALA A 255 -10.38 5.62 -29.49
C ALA A 255 -10.31 4.25 -28.78
N SER A 256 -11.40 3.47 -28.74
CA SER A 256 -11.38 2.10 -28.20
C SER A 256 -10.50 1.15 -29.02
N MET A 257 -10.46 1.33 -30.34
CA MET A 257 -9.54 0.58 -31.20
C MET A 257 -8.07 0.91 -30.93
N GLU A 258 -7.75 2.12 -30.48
CA GLU A 258 -6.38 2.44 -30.07
C GLU A 258 -5.97 1.63 -28.84
N ILE A 259 -6.88 1.43 -27.87
CA ILE A 259 -6.66 0.53 -26.73
C ILE A 259 -6.46 -0.91 -27.22
N ASP A 260 -7.28 -1.39 -28.16
CA ASP A 260 -7.15 -2.74 -28.71
C ASP A 260 -5.82 -2.97 -29.47
N LYS A 261 -5.31 -1.94 -30.17
CA LYS A 261 -4.01 -2.03 -30.84
C LYS A 261 -2.87 -2.26 -29.83
N LEU A 262 -2.98 -1.71 -28.61
CA LEU A 262 -1.98 -1.93 -27.57
C LEU A 262 -1.90 -3.39 -27.10
N LYS A 263 -3.00 -4.16 -27.21
CA LYS A 263 -2.98 -5.63 -26.95
C LYS A 263 -2.13 -6.41 -27.94
N LEU A 264 -1.85 -5.82 -29.10
CA LEU A 264 -1.08 -6.43 -30.17
C LEU A 264 0.35 -5.87 -30.25
N HIS A 265 0.72 -4.97 -29.34
CA HIS A 265 2.06 -4.41 -29.29
C HIS A 265 3.07 -5.50 -28.93
N ASN A 266 4.07 -5.70 -29.79
CA ASN A 266 5.11 -6.70 -29.59
C ASN A 266 6.15 -6.17 -28.58
N SER A 267 5.78 -6.16 -27.30
CA SER A 267 6.65 -5.78 -26.18
C SER A 267 6.84 -6.92 -25.20
N ARG A 268 7.90 -6.84 -24.38
CA ARG A 268 8.06 -7.69 -23.18
C ARG A 268 6.91 -7.53 -22.17
N PHE A 269 6.11 -6.47 -22.31
CA PHE A 269 4.97 -6.18 -21.45
C PHE A 269 3.64 -6.70 -22.02
N ASN A 270 3.60 -7.37 -23.18
CA ASN A 270 2.34 -7.74 -23.83
C ASN A 270 1.35 -8.47 -22.90
N ASN A 271 1.82 -9.45 -22.11
CA ASN A 271 0.97 -10.18 -21.18
C ASN A 271 0.36 -9.26 -20.09
N ILE A 272 1.18 -8.39 -19.50
CA ILE A 272 0.72 -7.48 -18.43
C ILE A 272 -0.20 -6.39 -19.02
N THR A 273 0.15 -5.82 -20.17
CA THR A 273 -0.65 -4.84 -20.93
C THR A 273 -2.03 -5.40 -21.26
N LYS A 274 -2.10 -6.62 -21.80
CA LYS A 274 -3.37 -7.29 -22.12
C LYS A 274 -4.25 -7.44 -20.87
N LYS A 275 -3.65 -7.87 -19.76
CA LYS A 275 -4.37 -8.09 -18.51
C LYS A 275 -4.84 -6.78 -17.87
N ILE A 276 -4.02 -5.72 -17.88
CA ILE A 276 -4.43 -4.36 -17.46
C ILE A 276 -5.66 -3.92 -18.26
N ILE A 277 -5.67 -4.18 -19.57
CA ILE A 277 -6.80 -3.79 -20.40
C ILE A 277 -8.05 -4.58 -20.01
N GLU A 278 -7.95 -5.91 -19.91
CA GLU A 278 -9.06 -6.80 -19.61
C GLU A 278 -9.63 -6.62 -18.19
N GLU A 279 -8.79 -6.35 -17.20
CA GLU A 279 -9.19 -6.32 -15.78
C GLU A 279 -9.48 -4.91 -15.24
N SER A 280 -8.88 -3.86 -15.82
CA SER A 280 -9.06 -2.47 -15.33
C SER A 280 -9.59 -1.52 -16.39
N VAL A 281 -8.95 -1.40 -17.57
CA VAL A 281 -9.32 -0.40 -18.59
C VAL A 281 -10.73 -0.65 -19.11
N SER A 282 -11.08 -1.89 -19.46
CA SER A 282 -12.43 -2.24 -19.95
C SER A 282 -13.51 -1.97 -18.90
N LYS A 283 -13.20 -2.05 -17.60
CA LYS A 283 -14.14 -1.69 -16.52
C LYS A 283 -14.36 -0.19 -16.45
N ILE A 284 -13.29 0.60 -16.54
CA ILE A 284 -13.38 2.08 -16.57
C ILE A 284 -14.16 2.51 -17.81
N GLU A 285 -13.85 1.95 -18.98
CA GLU A 285 -14.52 2.21 -20.25
C GLU A 285 -16.03 1.88 -20.20
N SER A 286 -16.38 0.69 -19.70
CA SER A 286 -17.78 0.28 -19.53
C SER A 286 -18.57 1.23 -18.62
N ASN A 287 -17.93 1.77 -17.58
CA ASN A 287 -18.55 2.75 -16.69
C ASN A 287 -18.75 4.11 -17.37
N ILE A 288 -17.80 4.55 -18.19
CA ILE A 288 -17.96 5.77 -19.01
C ILE A 288 -19.20 5.61 -19.91
N TYR A 289 -19.35 4.47 -20.57
CA TYR A 289 -20.50 4.20 -21.44
C TYR A 289 -21.81 4.13 -20.68
N ASN A 290 -21.86 3.35 -19.59
CA ASN A 290 -23.03 3.26 -18.74
C ASN A 290 -23.48 4.64 -18.26
N PHE A 291 -22.56 5.46 -17.75
CA PHE A 291 -22.92 6.74 -17.17
C PHE A 291 -23.36 7.78 -18.20
N HIS A 292 -22.69 7.82 -19.36
CA HIS A 292 -22.88 8.90 -20.31
C HIS A 292 -23.73 8.53 -21.54
N LEU A 293 -23.78 7.26 -21.93
CA LEU A 293 -24.47 6.80 -23.14
C LEU A 293 -25.80 6.09 -22.86
N TYR A 294 -26.18 5.88 -21.60
CA TYR A 294 -27.45 5.24 -21.24
C TYR A 294 -28.67 5.94 -21.87
N GLY A 295 -28.69 7.28 -21.86
CA GLY A 295 -29.75 8.08 -22.49
C GLY A 295 -29.86 7.87 -24.01
N GLU A 296 -28.78 7.44 -24.64
CA GLU A 296 -28.68 7.25 -26.10
C GLU A 296 -29.06 5.83 -26.56
N ARG A 297 -29.43 4.91 -25.64
CA ARG A 297 -29.70 3.48 -25.94
C ARG A 297 -30.60 3.28 -27.17
N LYS A 298 -31.70 4.02 -27.27
CA LYS A 298 -32.63 3.92 -28.42
C LYS A 298 -32.01 4.35 -29.73
N ARG A 299 -31.22 5.44 -29.71
CA ARG A 299 -30.54 5.96 -30.90
C ARG A 299 -29.39 5.01 -31.32
N LEU A 300 -28.70 4.40 -30.36
CA LEU A 300 -27.69 3.36 -30.61
C LEU A 300 -28.28 2.09 -31.24
N ILE A 301 -29.42 1.58 -30.74
CA ILE A 301 -30.13 0.44 -31.34
C ILE A 301 -30.57 0.75 -32.79
N ALA A 302 -31.05 1.96 -33.04
CA ALA A 302 -31.42 2.39 -34.39
C ALA A 302 -30.20 2.47 -35.32
N LEU A 303 -29.06 2.97 -34.81
CA LEU A 303 -27.81 3.03 -35.55
C LEU A 303 -27.25 1.63 -35.85
N HIS A 304 -27.33 0.68 -34.90
CA HIS A 304 -26.87 -0.71 -35.06
C HIS A 304 -27.46 -1.36 -36.32
N SER A 305 -28.77 -1.22 -36.52
CA SER A 305 -29.48 -1.78 -37.69
C SER A 305 -29.05 -1.20 -39.05
N GLN A 306 -28.32 -0.08 -39.04
CA GLN A 306 -27.88 0.66 -40.24
C GLN A 306 -26.34 0.72 -40.36
N SER A 307 -25.64 -0.01 -39.50
CA SER A 307 -24.19 0.03 -39.39
C SER A 307 -23.53 -1.10 -40.16
N ASP A 308 -22.26 -0.92 -40.53
CA ASP A 308 -21.45 -2.05 -40.97
C ASP A 308 -21.20 -3.01 -39.80
N LYS A 309 -20.70 -4.22 -40.10
CA LYS A 309 -20.46 -5.25 -39.09
C LYS A 309 -19.60 -4.74 -37.93
N ARG A 310 -18.57 -3.95 -38.21
CA ARG A 310 -17.61 -3.50 -37.21
C ARG A 310 -18.27 -2.55 -36.22
N LEU A 311 -18.96 -1.54 -36.73
CA LEU A 311 -19.66 -0.57 -35.91
C LEU A 311 -20.85 -1.23 -35.18
N ALA A 312 -21.54 -2.19 -35.80
CA ALA A 312 -22.57 -2.98 -35.15
C ALA A 312 -22.03 -3.81 -33.97
N ASP A 313 -20.94 -4.55 -34.16
CA ASP A 313 -20.28 -5.35 -33.11
C ASP A 313 -19.83 -4.45 -31.93
N PHE A 314 -19.37 -3.23 -32.22
CA PHE A 314 -19.01 -2.25 -31.18
C PHE A 314 -20.22 -1.67 -30.44
N ILE A 315 -21.29 -1.35 -31.17
CA ILE A 315 -22.54 -0.90 -30.54
C ILE A 315 -23.09 -2.00 -29.62
N ASP A 316 -23.00 -3.27 -30.02
CA ASP A 316 -23.37 -4.39 -29.15
C ASP A 316 -22.54 -4.42 -27.86
N SER A 317 -21.23 -4.12 -27.92
CA SER A 317 -20.39 -4.03 -26.72
C SER A 317 -20.81 -2.88 -25.80
N ILE A 318 -21.15 -1.70 -26.36
CA ILE A 318 -21.69 -0.58 -25.60
C ILE A 318 -23.02 -1.00 -24.95
N LEU A 319 -23.95 -1.57 -25.72
CA LEU A 319 -25.27 -1.96 -25.23
C LEU A 319 -25.20 -3.02 -24.12
N GLN A 320 -24.25 -3.96 -24.20
CA GLN A 320 -23.98 -4.95 -23.15
C GLN A 320 -23.47 -4.32 -21.84
N SER A 321 -22.81 -3.16 -21.91
CA SER A 321 -22.36 -2.41 -20.72
C SER A 321 -23.47 -1.58 -20.07
N LEU A 322 -24.60 -1.37 -20.76
CA LEU A 322 -25.74 -0.62 -20.24
C LEU A 322 -26.67 -1.54 -19.43
N PRO A 323 -27.21 -1.09 -18.28
CA PRO A 323 -28.18 -1.87 -17.51
C PRO A 323 -29.45 -2.14 -18.33
N ASP A 324 -30.00 -3.36 -18.21
CA ASP A 324 -31.24 -3.75 -18.87
C ASP A 324 -32.45 -2.98 -18.32
N GLN A 325 -33.37 -2.59 -19.21
CA GLN A 325 -34.58 -1.86 -18.82
C GLN A 325 -35.60 -2.71 -18.03
N ASP A 326 -35.45 -4.05 -18.03
CA ASP A 326 -36.45 -4.99 -17.49
C ASP A 326 -36.02 -5.78 -16.25
N ASN A 327 -34.77 -5.65 -15.79
CA ASN A 327 -34.42 -6.09 -14.44
C ASN A 327 -34.56 -4.89 -13.51
N GLY A 328 -35.72 -4.82 -12.87
CA GLY A 328 -35.91 -3.97 -11.71
C GLY A 328 -34.77 -4.18 -10.73
N THR A 329 -34.33 -3.07 -10.12
CA THR A 329 -33.45 -3.03 -8.94
C THR A 329 -32.12 -3.75 -9.15
N ILE A 330 -31.05 -2.98 -9.36
CA ILE A 330 -29.73 -3.36 -8.80
C ILE A 330 -30.03 -3.89 -7.40
N ASP A 331 -29.67 -5.12 -7.05
CA ASP A 331 -30.14 -5.79 -5.84
C ASP A 331 -30.18 -4.79 -4.66
N ASP A 332 -31.39 -4.37 -4.32
CA ASP A 332 -31.67 -3.16 -3.54
C ASP A 332 -30.99 -3.25 -2.15
N ASN A 333 -30.79 -4.49 -1.70
CA ASN A 333 -30.10 -4.81 -0.47
C ASN A 333 -28.56 -4.75 -0.59
N GLU A 334 -27.98 -5.08 -1.73
CA GLU A 334 -26.53 -4.97 -1.94
C GLU A 334 -26.10 -3.50 -2.05
N VAL A 335 -26.86 -2.68 -2.78
CA VAL A 335 -26.60 -1.24 -2.89
C VAL A 335 -26.76 -0.54 -1.54
N LEU A 336 -27.80 -0.90 -0.79
CA LEU A 336 -27.99 -0.35 0.54
C LEU A 336 -26.91 -0.84 1.52
N ALA A 337 -26.60 -2.14 1.54
CA ALA A 337 -25.55 -2.70 2.40
C ALA A 337 -24.19 -2.04 2.10
N MET A 338 -23.89 -1.85 0.81
CA MET A 338 -22.71 -1.15 0.32
C MET A 338 -22.67 0.31 0.79
N LEU A 339 -23.74 1.08 0.57
CA LEU A 339 -23.82 2.47 1.02
C LEU A 339 -23.75 2.60 2.54
N VAL A 340 -24.31 1.64 3.27
CA VAL A 340 -24.27 1.58 4.75
C VAL A 340 -22.87 1.20 5.25
N GLU A 341 -22.20 0.26 4.61
CA GLU A 341 -20.81 -0.11 4.92
C GLU A 341 -19.86 1.05 4.65
N PHE A 342 -20.14 1.86 3.63
CA PHE A 342 -19.30 2.96 3.19
C PHE A 342 -19.58 4.31 3.87
N MET A 343 -20.83 4.60 4.24
CA MET A 343 -21.25 5.93 4.67
C MET A 343 -21.95 5.93 6.04
N ASP A 344 -21.86 4.83 6.78
CA ASP A 344 -22.67 4.50 7.97
C ASP A 344 -24.16 4.28 7.67
N ALA A 345 -24.88 3.73 8.66
CA ALA A 345 -26.26 3.33 8.49
C ALA A 345 -27.19 4.49 8.11
N GLU A 346 -26.91 5.70 8.57
CA GLU A 346 -27.77 6.87 8.41
C GLU A 346 -27.47 7.57 7.07
N GLY A 347 -26.19 7.78 6.76
CA GLY A 347 -25.73 8.35 5.49
C GLY A 347 -26.00 7.44 4.30
N GLY A 348 -25.80 6.13 4.49
CA GLY A 348 -26.07 5.12 3.46
C GLY A 348 -27.55 5.05 3.09
N LEU A 349 -28.44 5.08 4.09
CA LEU A 349 -29.89 5.13 3.85
C LEU A 349 -30.32 6.42 3.14
N GLU A 350 -29.76 7.57 3.51
CA GLU A 350 -30.12 8.85 2.92
C GLU A 350 -29.80 8.90 1.42
N ILE A 351 -28.59 8.46 1.06
CA ILE A 351 -28.13 8.40 -0.33
C ILE A 351 -28.90 7.34 -1.11
N TYR A 352 -29.14 6.17 -0.52
CA TYR A 352 -29.97 5.12 -1.11
C TYR A 352 -31.38 5.63 -1.43
N ASN A 353 -32.00 6.36 -0.50
CA ASN A 353 -33.31 6.96 -0.73
C ASN A 353 -33.30 8.01 -1.87
N LYS A 354 -32.23 8.79 -2.02
CA LYS A 354 -32.07 9.72 -3.16
C LYS A 354 -31.92 8.96 -4.49
N ILE A 355 -31.28 7.80 -4.46
CA ILE A 355 -31.14 6.90 -5.64
C ILE A 355 -32.49 6.30 -6.02
N GLN A 356 -33.23 5.75 -5.06
CA GLN A 356 -34.56 5.19 -5.27
C GLN A 356 -35.55 6.22 -5.83
N LYS A 357 -35.46 7.47 -5.36
CA LYS A 357 -36.28 8.59 -5.85
C LYS A 357 -35.80 9.17 -7.20
N LYS A 358 -34.71 8.64 -7.78
CA LYS A 358 -34.06 9.17 -9.00
C LYS A 358 -33.59 10.62 -8.87
N GLU A 359 -33.45 11.13 -7.65
CA GLU A 359 -32.92 12.46 -7.34
C GLU A 359 -31.39 12.51 -7.45
N LEU A 360 -30.74 11.35 -7.27
CA LEU A 360 -29.30 11.16 -7.35
C LEU A 360 -29.00 9.84 -8.07
N SER A 361 -28.26 9.85 -9.17
CA SER A 361 -27.82 8.58 -9.79
C SER A 361 -26.81 7.87 -8.87
N PHE A 362 -26.82 6.53 -8.83
CA PHE A 362 -25.84 5.73 -8.08
C PHE A 362 -24.39 6.16 -8.36
N ALA A 363 -24.02 6.40 -9.62
CA ALA A 363 -22.68 6.89 -9.97
C ALA A 363 -22.34 8.28 -9.39
N LYS A 364 -23.32 9.20 -9.31
CA LYS A 364 -23.13 10.52 -8.69
C LYS A 364 -23.06 10.45 -7.16
N ALA A 365 -23.75 9.47 -6.56
CA ALA A 365 -23.58 9.12 -5.15
C ALA A 365 -22.18 8.57 -4.87
N ILE A 366 -21.69 7.65 -5.71
CA ILE A 366 -20.32 7.13 -5.64
C ILE A 366 -19.29 8.25 -5.91
N GLY A 367 -19.52 9.14 -6.87
CA GLY A 367 -18.64 10.28 -7.13
C GLY A 367 -18.61 11.28 -5.98
N GLN A 368 -19.76 11.56 -5.35
CA GLN A 368 -19.83 12.35 -4.12
C GLN A 368 -19.12 11.66 -2.95
N PHE A 369 -19.24 10.34 -2.85
CA PHE A 369 -18.52 9.54 -1.87
C PHE A 369 -17.00 9.59 -2.08
N ILE A 370 -16.51 9.34 -3.30
CA ILE A 370 -15.09 9.43 -3.67
C ILE A 370 -14.55 10.82 -3.35
N LYS A 371 -15.32 11.88 -3.65
CA LYS A 371 -14.97 13.27 -3.30
C LYS A 371 -14.98 13.55 -1.79
N ASN A 372 -15.96 13.04 -1.05
CA ASN A 372 -16.12 13.31 0.38
C ASN A 372 -15.11 12.51 1.23
N ASN A 373 -14.73 11.30 0.79
CA ASN A 373 -13.67 10.49 1.40
C ASN A 373 -12.27 10.80 0.88
N TYR A 374 -12.13 11.69 -0.10
CA TYR A 374 -10.82 12.25 -0.48
C TYR A 374 -10.13 12.98 0.69
N ASN A 375 -10.90 13.39 1.70
CA ASN A 375 -10.39 14.02 2.92
C ASN A 375 -10.15 13.03 4.09
N SER A 376 -10.49 11.74 3.94
CA SER A 376 -10.14 10.70 4.93
C SER A 376 -8.85 9.99 4.50
N ASN A 377 -7.73 10.72 4.57
CA ASN A 377 -6.37 10.18 4.45
C ASN A 377 -6.17 8.99 5.41
N LEU A 378 -6.46 7.77 5.00
CA LEU A 378 -5.93 6.56 5.61
C LEU A 378 -4.68 6.16 4.82
N SER A 379 -3.70 7.06 4.76
CA SER A 379 -2.32 6.69 4.45
C SER A 379 -1.86 5.63 5.46
N ILE A 380 -0.90 4.78 5.09
CA ILE A 380 -0.16 3.98 6.09
C ILE A 380 0.67 4.98 6.90
N ARG A 381 0.05 5.51 7.95
CA ARG A 381 0.61 6.55 8.80
C ARG A 381 1.74 5.98 9.62
N THR A 382 1.59 4.78 10.15
CA THR A 382 2.61 4.21 11.03
C THR A 382 3.83 3.60 10.32
N GLY A 383 3.95 3.76 8.99
CA GLY A 383 5.07 3.24 8.20
C GLY A 383 5.10 1.71 8.03
N SER A 384 4.11 0.99 8.55
CA SER A 384 3.95 -0.47 8.39
C SER A 384 2.46 -0.86 8.38
N LEU A 385 2.11 -1.96 7.71
CA LEU A 385 0.74 -2.46 7.72
C LEU A 385 0.30 -2.90 9.13
N ALA A 386 1.18 -3.56 9.87
CA ALA A 386 0.90 -4.01 11.23
C ALA A 386 0.68 -2.82 12.19
N GLY A 387 1.51 -1.78 12.08
CA GLY A 387 1.32 -0.55 12.84
C GLY A 387 0.00 0.15 12.48
N GLU A 388 -0.38 0.14 11.20
CA GLU A 388 -1.58 0.83 10.73
C GLU A 388 -2.85 0.13 11.22
N GLU A 389 -2.84 -1.20 11.26
CA GLU A 389 -3.91 -1.98 11.87
C GLU A 389 -4.07 -1.64 13.37
N ILE A 390 -2.96 -1.61 14.12
CA ILE A 390 -2.96 -1.24 15.55
C ILE A 390 -3.50 0.18 15.74
N PHE A 391 -3.02 1.13 14.94
CA PHE A 391 -3.45 2.52 15.00
C PHE A 391 -4.96 2.64 14.77
N ASN A 392 -5.49 1.99 13.73
CA ASN A 392 -6.91 2.02 13.42
C ASN A 392 -7.77 1.36 14.50
N VAL A 393 -7.31 0.26 15.10
CA VAL A 393 -8.01 -0.38 16.23
C VAL A 393 -8.06 0.57 17.44
N LEU A 394 -6.91 1.12 17.85
CA LEU A 394 -6.83 2.02 19.00
C LEU A 394 -7.66 3.29 18.78
N MET A 395 -7.60 3.90 17.60
CA MET A 395 -8.39 5.11 17.31
C MET A 395 -9.90 4.83 17.32
N ARG A 396 -10.35 3.68 16.82
CA ARG A 396 -11.77 3.25 16.93
C ARG A 396 -12.19 3.04 18.37
N GLU A 397 -11.35 2.40 19.19
CA GLU A 397 -11.61 2.24 20.63
C GLU A 397 -11.72 3.58 21.35
N ILE A 398 -10.80 4.52 21.08
CA ILE A 398 -10.84 5.89 21.61
C ILE A 398 -12.13 6.60 21.21
N ASP A 399 -12.56 6.48 19.95
CA ASP A 399 -13.80 7.08 19.46
C ASP A 399 -15.03 6.53 20.18
N MET A 400 -15.04 5.24 20.50
CA MET A 400 -16.10 4.58 21.26
C MET A 400 -16.12 5.03 22.73
N VAL A 401 -14.96 5.14 23.37
CA VAL A 401 -14.89 5.48 24.81
C VAL A 401 -14.92 6.99 25.09
N LEU A 402 -14.55 7.82 24.13
CA LEU A 402 -14.54 9.29 24.22
C LEU A 402 -15.25 9.95 23.01
N PRO A 403 -16.56 9.72 22.83
CA PRO A 403 -17.29 10.20 21.65
C PRO A 403 -17.36 11.73 21.56
N LYS A 404 -17.30 12.42 22.72
CA LYS A 404 -17.34 13.89 22.82
C LYS A 404 -15.96 14.55 22.83
N TYR A 405 -14.88 13.80 22.61
CA TYR A 405 -13.53 14.35 22.58
C TYR A 405 -13.37 15.35 21.43
N SER A 406 -12.67 16.47 21.68
CA SER A 406 -12.45 17.49 20.66
C SER A 406 -11.76 16.90 19.43
N LYS A 407 -12.30 17.19 18.23
CA LYS A 407 -11.71 16.75 16.96
C LYS A 407 -10.25 17.22 16.80
N GLU A 408 -9.94 18.44 17.25
CA GLU A 408 -8.58 18.99 17.17
C GLU A 408 -7.62 18.27 18.13
N LYS A 409 -8.04 18.06 19.39
CA LYS A 409 -7.25 17.29 20.36
C LYS A 409 -7.03 15.86 19.88
N ARG A 410 -8.06 15.23 19.31
CA ARG A 410 -7.98 13.89 18.72
C ARG A 410 -6.96 13.84 17.58
N LYS A 411 -6.95 14.84 16.70
CA LYS A 411 -5.96 14.93 15.62
C LYS A 411 -4.54 15.02 16.18
N THR A 412 -4.31 15.90 17.16
CA THR A 412 -2.99 16.05 17.79
C THR A 412 -2.54 14.79 18.51
N PHE A 413 -3.42 14.15 19.29
CA PHE A 413 -3.12 12.90 19.98
C PHE A 413 -2.80 11.78 19.00
N SER A 414 -3.53 11.69 17.88
CA SER A 414 -3.30 10.64 16.89
C SER A 414 -1.93 10.77 16.22
N ALA A 415 -1.40 11.98 16.01
CA ALA A 415 -0.02 12.18 15.54
C ALA A 415 1.02 11.68 16.56
N VAL A 416 0.78 11.86 17.86
CA VAL A 416 1.67 11.32 18.90
C VAL A 416 1.61 9.79 18.93
N LEU A 417 0.41 9.21 18.84
CA LEU A 417 0.22 7.77 18.83
C LEU A 417 0.86 7.10 17.59
N GLU A 418 0.73 7.73 16.42
CA GLU A 418 1.39 7.30 15.18
C GLU A 418 2.90 7.10 15.39
N GLU A 419 3.54 8.07 16.02
CA GLU A 419 4.99 8.09 16.21
C GLU A 419 5.44 7.13 17.33
N VAL A 420 4.62 6.93 18.36
CA VAL A 420 4.85 5.87 19.36
C VAL A 420 4.78 4.49 18.70
N ILE A 421 3.81 4.24 17.82
CA ILE A 421 3.70 2.97 17.09
C ILE A 421 4.90 2.78 16.16
N ARG A 422 5.29 3.82 15.40
CA ARG A 422 6.48 3.81 14.54
C ARG A 422 7.75 3.48 15.31
N TYR A 423 7.95 4.12 16.47
CA TYR A 423 9.07 3.82 17.34
C TYR A 423 9.06 2.34 17.77
N CYS A 424 7.91 1.84 18.25
CA CYS A 424 7.79 0.45 18.68
C CYS A 424 8.06 -0.53 17.54
N GLN A 425 7.58 -0.24 16.32
CA GLN A 425 7.88 -1.03 15.13
C GLN A 425 9.37 -1.00 14.79
N ALA A 426 10.04 0.15 14.88
CA ALA A 426 11.48 0.25 14.72
C ALA A 426 12.25 -0.57 15.77
N THR A 427 11.74 -0.63 17.02
CA THR A 427 12.29 -1.54 18.03
C THR A 427 11.99 -3.01 17.75
N PHE A 428 11.03 -3.34 16.87
CA PHE A 428 10.65 -4.72 16.56
C PHE A 428 11.39 -5.24 15.31
N VAL A 429 11.24 -4.58 14.16
CA VAL A 429 11.79 -5.02 12.86
C VAL A 429 13.16 -4.39 12.57
N GLY A 430 13.30 -3.08 12.69
CA GLY A 430 14.57 -2.34 12.51
C GLY A 430 15.49 -2.38 13.74
N ASN A 431 15.44 -3.49 14.49
CA ASN A 431 15.87 -3.56 15.89
C ASN A 431 17.38 -3.59 16.12
N GLU A 432 18.20 -3.13 15.16
CA GLU A 432 19.65 -3.26 15.19
C GLU A 432 20.27 -3.02 16.55
N LYS A 433 21.05 -3.98 17.02
CA LYS A 433 21.68 -3.93 18.33
C LYS A 433 22.59 -2.72 18.56
N LYS A 434 23.15 -2.12 17.49
CA LYS A 434 23.91 -0.86 17.59
C LYS A 434 22.99 0.31 17.97
N ARG A 435 21.77 0.33 17.41
CA ARG A 435 20.75 1.34 17.62
C ARG A 435 20.00 1.15 18.94
N PHE A 436 19.67 -0.09 19.30
CA PHE A 436 18.91 -0.42 20.49
C PHE A 436 19.63 -1.40 21.44
N PRO A 437 20.84 -1.08 21.95
CA PRO A 437 21.62 -2.00 22.77
C PRO A 437 20.93 -2.40 24.10
N PHE A 438 20.00 -1.56 24.58
CA PHE A 438 19.24 -1.80 25.81
C PHE A 438 18.16 -2.88 25.66
N LEU A 439 17.73 -3.20 24.43
CA LEU A 439 16.73 -4.24 24.18
C LEU A 439 17.31 -5.67 24.22
N TYR A 440 18.62 -5.83 24.20
CA TYR A 440 19.27 -7.14 24.07
C TYR A 440 19.86 -7.64 25.39
N SER A 441 19.85 -8.97 25.56
CA SER A 441 20.45 -9.66 26.71
C SER A 441 21.97 -9.47 26.78
N THR A 442 22.56 -9.67 27.96
CA THR A 442 24.03 -9.66 28.12
C THR A 442 24.71 -10.75 27.28
N SER A 443 24.08 -11.93 27.14
CA SER A 443 24.56 -13.02 26.27
C SER A 443 24.56 -12.61 24.80
N ALA A 444 23.60 -11.79 24.37
CA ALA A 444 23.57 -11.18 23.06
C ALA A 444 24.42 -9.89 22.99
N LYS A 445 25.33 -9.63 23.95
CA LYS A 445 26.14 -8.40 24.14
C LYS A 445 25.34 -7.08 24.19
N GLY A 446 24.11 -7.12 24.67
CA GLY A 446 23.34 -5.94 25.08
C GLY A 446 23.45 -5.67 26.57
N LYS A 447 22.58 -4.80 27.10
CA LYS A 447 22.58 -4.44 28.54
C LYS A 447 21.90 -5.51 29.42
N GLY A 448 21.08 -6.38 28.84
CA GLY A 448 20.23 -7.34 29.57
C GLY A 448 19.43 -6.65 30.66
N THR A 449 19.18 -7.33 31.78
CA THR A 449 18.42 -6.77 32.91
C THR A 449 19.03 -5.51 33.54
N LYS A 450 20.24 -5.08 33.13
CA LYS A 450 20.84 -3.79 33.52
C LYS A 450 20.34 -2.59 32.71
N ALA A 451 19.61 -2.80 31.61
CA ALA A 451 18.95 -1.70 30.90
C ALA A 451 18.06 -0.91 31.87
N SER A 452 18.08 0.41 31.78
CA SER A 452 17.30 1.30 32.65
C SER A 452 16.09 1.90 31.91
N GLU A 453 15.19 2.51 32.66
CA GLU A 453 14.11 3.35 32.11
C GLU A 453 14.69 4.53 31.31
N GLN A 454 15.79 5.12 31.79
CA GLN A 454 16.51 6.18 31.09
C GLN A 454 16.98 5.75 29.69
N ASP A 455 17.43 4.51 29.51
CA ASP A 455 17.85 4.01 28.19
C ASP A 455 16.69 4.01 27.19
N LEU A 456 15.48 3.64 27.65
CA LEU A 456 14.27 3.70 26.84
C LEU A 456 13.89 5.16 26.57
N GLN A 457 13.94 6.01 27.60
CA GLN A 457 13.61 7.43 27.52
C GLN A 457 14.47 8.16 26.48
N ASP A 458 15.80 8.04 26.59
CA ASP A 458 16.76 8.69 25.69
C ASP A 458 16.56 8.22 24.25
N SER A 459 16.30 6.92 24.06
CA SER A 459 16.05 6.32 22.74
C SER A 459 14.74 6.83 22.12
N MET A 460 13.66 6.95 22.91
CA MET A 460 12.39 7.48 22.43
C MET A 460 12.47 8.97 22.11
N ILE A 461 13.09 9.77 22.98
CA ILE A 461 13.28 11.21 22.74
C ILE A 461 14.08 11.42 21.46
N LEU A 462 15.23 10.74 21.31
CA LEU A 462 16.05 10.86 20.11
C LEU A 462 15.26 10.50 18.85
N TYR A 463 14.40 9.49 18.91
CA TYR A 463 13.54 9.13 17.79
C TYR A 463 12.53 10.24 17.46
N PHE A 464 11.84 10.78 18.47
CA PHE A 464 10.83 11.80 18.28
C PHE A 464 11.38 13.15 17.84
N GLU A 465 12.59 13.51 18.26
CA GLU A 465 13.29 14.73 17.79
C GLU A 465 13.56 14.70 16.27
N HIS A 466 13.53 13.53 15.65
CA HIS A 466 13.70 13.34 14.20
C HIS A 466 12.38 13.01 13.48
N SER A 467 11.23 13.16 14.14
CA SER A 467 9.92 12.82 13.57
C SER A 467 9.01 14.04 13.38
N ASN A 468 7.81 13.80 12.84
CA ASN A 468 6.85 14.85 12.49
C ASN A 468 6.27 15.61 13.71
N ILE A 469 6.53 15.13 14.92
CA ILE A 469 6.08 15.71 16.18
C ILE A 469 7.23 16.37 16.98
N ALA A 470 8.42 16.48 16.39
CA ALA A 470 9.61 17.03 17.04
C ALA A 470 9.38 18.41 17.68
N ASP A 471 8.52 19.24 17.06
CA ASP A 471 8.24 20.62 17.51
C ASP A 471 7.42 20.71 18.81
N GLY A 472 6.81 19.61 19.27
CA GLY A 472 5.99 19.59 20.47
C GLY A 472 6.68 19.03 21.71
N PHE A 473 7.95 18.60 21.65
CA PHE A 473 8.65 18.12 22.85
C PHE A 473 9.26 19.29 23.63
N GLU A 474 8.85 19.44 24.89
CA GLU A 474 9.54 20.31 25.84
C GLU A 474 10.58 19.47 26.62
N HIS A 475 11.87 19.86 26.61
CA HIS A 475 12.88 19.23 27.48
C HIS A 475 12.56 19.53 28.96
N GLU A 476 12.44 18.45 29.76
CA GLU A 476 12.27 18.38 31.23
C GLU A 476 11.60 19.59 31.92
N LYS A 477 10.31 19.48 32.23
CA LYS A 477 9.69 20.32 33.27
C LYS A 477 9.77 19.68 34.64
N SER A 478 10.66 20.22 35.47
CA SER A 478 10.68 19.98 36.91
C SER A 478 9.57 20.79 37.60
N LYS A 479 8.40 20.17 37.79
CA LYS A 479 7.38 20.36 38.86
C LYS A 479 5.98 20.01 38.33
N PHE A 480 5.51 18.80 38.64
CA PHE A 480 4.12 18.38 38.38
C PHE A 480 3.24 18.57 39.62
N VAL A 481 1.93 18.68 39.39
CA VAL A 481 0.90 18.68 40.43
C VAL A 481 1.01 17.35 41.20
N ASP A 482 1.15 17.42 42.52
CA ASP A 482 1.55 16.34 43.47
C ASP A 482 3.03 15.92 43.56
N GLY A 483 3.96 16.68 42.94
CA GLY A 483 5.40 16.52 43.21
C GLY A 483 6.10 15.36 42.50
N GLY A 484 5.43 14.70 41.55
CA GLY A 484 6.02 13.72 40.63
C GLY A 484 6.74 14.34 39.43
N ARG A 485 7.38 13.50 38.60
CA ARG A 485 8.00 13.84 37.31
C ARG A 485 7.51 12.84 36.27
N VAL A 486 6.90 13.32 35.19
CA VAL A 486 6.60 12.51 34.00
C VAL A 486 7.87 12.37 33.15
N ASP A 487 8.09 11.20 32.57
CA ASP A 487 9.31 10.92 31.81
C ASP A 487 9.40 11.69 30.48
N ILE A 488 8.34 11.66 29.66
CA ILE A 488 8.28 12.42 28.40
C ILE A 488 6.96 13.19 28.33
N VAL A 489 7.01 14.45 27.91
CA VAL A 489 5.82 15.28 27.70
C VAL A 489 5.84 15.86 26.30
N TYR A 490 4.79 15.56 25.54
CA TYR A 490 4.48 16.26 24.31
C TYR A 490 3.46 17.36 24.59
N LYS A 491 3.70 18.57 24.10
CA LYS A 491 2.82 19.72 24.29
C LYS A 491 2.75 20.57 23.03
N LYS A 492 1.52 20.79 22.55
CA LYS A 492 1.24 21.66 21.40
C LYS A 492 -0.11 22.35 21.60
N ASP A 493 -0.07 23.68 21.76
CA ASP A 493 -1.18 24.63 21.95
C ASP A 493 -2.36 24.14 22.82
N ILE A 494 -3.19 23.26 22.27
CA ILE A 494 -4.47 22.79 22.80
C ILE A 494 -4.40 21.46 23.58
N LEU A 495 -3.27 20.75 23.52
CA LEU A 495 -3.11 19.41 24.09
C LEU A 495 -1.73 19.24 24.74
N THR A 496 -1.71 18.59 25.89
CA THR A 496 -0.51 18.04 26.53
C THR A 496 -0.71 16.54 26.71
N VAL A 497 0.21 15.74 26.20
CA VAL A 497 0.18 14.27 26.29
C VAL A 497 1.35 13.81 27.17
N PRO A 498 1.08 13.31 28.38
CA PRO A 498 2.11 12.66 29.18
C PRO A 498 2.39 11.25 28.65
N ILE A 499 3.67 10.91 28.55
CA ILE A 499 4.16 9.58 28.20
C ILE A 499 5.01 9.10 29.39
N GLU A 500 4.46 8.17 30.16
CA GLU A 500 5.11 7.59 31.33
C GLU A 500 5.87 6.31 30.94
N LEU A 501 7.09 6.16 31.44
CA LEU A 501 7.95 5.02 31.15
C LEU A 501 8.22 4.21 32.42
N LYS A 502 8.15 2.88 32.31
CA LYS A 502 8.55 1.98 33.38
C LYS A 502 9.34 0.80 32.86
N LYS A 503 10.04 0.12 33.75
CA LYS A 503 10.68 -1.17 33.51
C LYS A 503 10.08 -2.24 34.40
N SER A 504 9.84 -3.41 33.82
CA SER A 504 9.49 -4.63 34.57
C SER A 504 10.51 -5.73 34.32
N LEU A 505 10.82 -6.53 35.35
CA LEU A 505 11.58 -7.77 35.22
C LEU A 505 10.69 -8.99 34.99
N SER A 506 9.38 -8.85 35.17
CA SER A 506 8.36 -9.87 34.90
C SER A 506 7.55 -9.51 33.66
N ARG A 507 7.03 -10.53 32.98
CA ARG A 507 6.09 -10.33 31.88
C ARG A 507 4.73 -9.89 32.47
N PRO A 508 4.22 -8.71 32.12
CA PRO A 508 2.94 -8.23 32.61
C PRO A 508 1.78 -8.94 31.91
N ASP A 509 0.69 -9.18 32.64
CA ASP A 509 -0.65 -9.34 32.07
C ASP A 509 -1.44 -8.04 32.24
N LYS A 510 -2.71 -8.04 31.81
CA LYS A 510 -3.55 -6.84 31.88
C LYS A 510 -3.74 -6.36 33.33
N ASP A 511 -4.02 -7.29 34.23
CA ASP A 511 -4.35 -6.98 35.62
C ASP A 511 -3.12 -6.45 36.35
N MET A 512 -1.94 -7.03 36.09
CA MET A 512 -0.66 -6.56 36.64
C MET A 512 -0.30 -5.15 36.15
N LEU A 513 -0.61 -4.80 34.89
CA LEU A 513 -0.43 -3.44 34.38
C LEU A 513 -1.31 -2.46 35.15
N GLU A 514 -2.60 -2.79 35.27
CA GLU A 514 -3.60 -1.94 35.91
C GLU A 514 -3.30 -1.71 37.39
N GLU A 515 -2.91 -2.76 38.11
CA GLU A 515 -2.58 -2.70 39.54
C GLU A 515 -1.30 -1.90 39.82
N ASN A 516 -0.25 -2.09 39.02
CA ASN A 516 1.09 -1.61 39.38
C ASN A 516 1.52 -0.32 38.67
N TYR A 517 0.95 0.00 37.51
CA TYR A 517 1.51 1.07 36.66
C TYR A 517 0.46 2.05 36.11
N ILE A 518 -0.71 1.58 35.68
CA ILE A 518 -1.69 2.45 35.00
C ILE A 518 -2.19 3.56 35.93
N ALA A 519 -2.33 3.31 37.24
CA ALA A 519 -2.78 4.33 38.20
C ALA A 519 -1.90 5.59 38.17
N GLN A 520 -0.58 5.42 38.13
CA GLN A 520 0.37 6.54 38.07
C GLN A 520 0.25 7.30 36.75
N ALA A 521 0.22 6.59 35.62
CA ALA A 521 0.04 7.21 34.30
C ALA A 521 -1.29 7.98 34.19
N GLN A 522 -2.36 7.45 34.79
CA GLN A 522 -3.66 8.08 34.83
C GLN A 522 -3.68 9.35 35.70
N THR A 523 -3.00 9.34 36.86
CA THR A 523 -2.84 10.56 37.67
C THR A 523 -2.15 11.68 36.89
N TYR A 524 -1.11 11.36 36.11
CA TYR A 524 -0.46 12.37 35.27
C TYR A 524 -1.37 12.85 34.15
N THR A 525 -2.10 11.94 33.52
CA THR A 525 -3.05 12.26 32.44
C THR A 525 -4.15 13.20 32.91
N ALA A 526 -4.79 12.89 34.04
CA ALA A 526 -5.85 13.71 34.64
C ALA A 526 -5.43 15.16 34.91
N GLY A 527 -4.14 15.42 35.13
CA GLY A 527 -3.59 16.77 35.30
C GLY A 527 -3.53 17.61 34.02
N TYR A 528 -3.69 17.00 32.85
CA TYR A 528 -3.49 17.63 31.54
C TYR A 528 -4.69 17.49 30.59
N ASP A 529 -5.14 16.26 30.36
CA ASP A 529 -6.19 15.92 29.39
C ASP A 529 -6.78 14.53 29.67
N GLN A 530 -7.62 14.01 28.78
CA GLN A 530 -8.30 12.72 28.95
C GLN A 530 -7.52 11.52 28.34
N LEU A 531 -6.37 11.77 27.71
CA LEU A 531 -5.60 10.75 27.01
C LEU A 531 -4.11 10.85 27.36
N GLY A 532 -3.53 9.71 27.76
CA GLY A 532 -2.10 9.56 28.03
C GLY A 532 -1.55 8.25 27.52
N ILE A 533 -0.22 8.13 27.52
CA ILE A 533 0.48 6.95 27.04
C ILE A 533 1.38 6.40 28.16
N PHE A 534 1.41 5.09 28.27
CA PHE A 534 2.28 4.37 29.18
C PHE A 534 3.12 3.35 28.40
N VAL A 535 4.44 3.36 28.57
CA VAL A 535 5.33 2.43 27.88
C VAL A 535 6.14 1.63 28.90
N LEU A 536 6.07 0.31 28.79
CA LEU A 536 6.77 -0.61 29.66
C LEU A 536 7.89 -1.32 28.91
N LEU A 537 9.13 -1.14 29.38
CA LEU A 537 10.27 -1.97 28.98
C LEU A 537 10.23 -3.29 29.75
N GLU A 538 9.91 -4.37 29.05
CA GLU A 538 9.67 -5.69 29.64
C GLU A 538 10.92 -6.57 29.53
N MET A 539 11.56 -6.87 30.67
CA MET A 539 12.91 -7.43 30.73
C MET A 539 12.98 -8.87 31.25
N SER A 540 11.86 -9.61 31.21
CA SER A 540 11.84 -11.03 31.59
C SER A 540 12.80 -11.86 30.74
N ASP A 541 13.14 -13.06 31.22
CA ASP A 541 13.98 -13.96 30.46
C ASP A 541 13.25 -14.45 29.19
N LYS A 542 13.86 -14.19 28.02
CA LYS A 542 13.36 -14.61 26.70
C LYS A 542 14.10 -15.82 26.14
N SER A 543 14.93 -16.50 26.93
CA SER A 543 15.76 -17.62 26.50
C SER A 543 14.97 -18.82 25.95
N LYS A 544 13.73 -19.03 26.42
CA LYS A 544 12.91 -20.21 26.11
C LYS A 544 11.55 -19.92 25.49
N GLU A 545 11.22 -18.64 25.27
CA GLU A 545 9.88 -18.24 24.83
C GLU A 545 9.92 -17.46 23.51
N PRO A 546 8.92 -17.67 22.63
CA PRO A 546 8.70 -16.82 21.47
C PRO A 546 8.30 -15.40 21.90
N MET A 547 8.61 -14.42 21.06
CA MET A 547 8.19 -13.04 21.30
C MET A 547 6.67 -12.93 21.07
N ALA A 548 5.99 -12.09 21.86
CA ALA A 548 4.58 -11.78 21.61
C ALA A 548 4.42 -11.09 20.24
N ASN A 549 3.28 -11.29 19.59
CA ASN A 549 2.98 -10.60 18.34
C ASN A 549 2.97 -9.09 18.60
N PHE A 550 3.48 -8.28 17.66
CA PHE A 550 3.52 -6.82 17.76
C PHE A 550 2.14 -6.21 18.06
N LYS A 551 1.07 -6.80 17.51
CA LYS A 551 -0.32 -6.36 17.75
C LYS A 551 -0.75 -6.48 19.22
N ASP A 552 -0.18 -7.44 19.95
CA ASP A 552 -0.54 -7.69 21.35
C ASP A 552 0.12 -6.71 22.32
N TRP A 553 1.00 -5.83 21.84
CA TRP A 553 1.77 -4.93 22.69
C TRP A 553 0.93 -3.74 23.18
N PHE A 554 -0.16 -3.40 22.49
CA PHE A 554 -0.93 -2.19 22.70
C PHE A 554 -2.29 -2.47 23.32
N LYS A 555 -2.69 -1.70 24.35
CA LYS A 555 -4.00 -1.81 25.02
C LYS A 555 -4.50 -0.46 25.52
N ILE A 556 -5.82 -0.28 25.59
CA ILE A 556 -6.44 0.88 26.27
C ILE A 556 -6.93 0.50 27.67
N HIS A 557 -6.70 1.38 28.64
CA HIS A 557 -7.06 1.20 30.04
C HIS A 557 -7.80 2.41 30.60
N HIS A 558 -8.67 2.18 31.59
CA HIS A 558 -9.28 3.21 32.41
C HIS A 558 -9.55 2.65 33.81
N LEU A 559 -8.97 3.28 34.83
CA LEU A 559 -9.25 2.98 36.23
C LEU A 559 -10.29 3.95 36.76
N ARG A 560 -11.31 3.43 37.44
CA ARG A 560 -12.28 4.29 38.12
C ARG A 560 -11.62 5.00 39.30
N PRO A 561 -11.96 6.27 39.58
CA PRO A 561 -11.44 6.95 40.77
C PRO A 561 -11.80 6.18 42.04
N SER A 562 -10.87 6.14 42.98
CA SER A 562 -11.08 5.54 44.31
C SER A 562 -12.17 6.24 45.12
N THR A 563 -12.52 7.48 44.77
CA THR A 563 -13.60 8.27 45.40
C THR A 563 -15.00 7.80 45.02
N GLY A 564 -15.14 6.92 44.00
CA GLY A 564 -16.43 6.41 43.54
C GLY A 564 -17.34 7.45 42.88
N GLN A 565 -16.84 8.66 42.63
CA GLN A 565 -17.59 9.72 41.93
C GLN A 565 -17.67 9.43 40.43
N GLU A 566 -18.83 9.70 39.83
CA GLU A 566 -18.97 9.68 38.37
C GLU A 566 -18.11 10.80 37.76
N VAL A 567 -17.14 10.41 36.93
CA VAL A 567 -16.25 11.35 36.25
C VAL A 567 -16.89 11.76 34.94
N SER A 568 -17.16 13.05 34.78
CA SER A 568 -17.70 13.60 33.52
C SER A 568 -16.68 13.57 32.38
N PHE A 569 -15.39 13.51 32.72
CA PHE A 569 -14.26 13.45 31.78
C PHE A 569 -13.31 12.31 32.19
N PRO A 570 -13.62 11.05 31.80
CA PRO A 570 -12.75 9.92 32.11
C PRO A 570 -11.40 10.04 31.40
N ASP A 571 -10.35 9.59 32.10
CA ASP A 571 -8.97 9.55 31.62
C ASP A 571 -8.63 8.14 31.13
N TYR A 572 -8.14 8.03 29.90
CA TYR A 572 -7.76 6.76 29.29
C TYR A 572 -6.25 6.71 29.02
N ILE A 573 -5.66 5.55 29.26
CA ILE A 573 -4.23 5.30 29.08
C ILE A 573 -4.03 4.24 28.02
N ILE A 574 -3.25 4.58 27.00
CA ILE A 574 -2.77 3.61 26.02
C ILE A 574 -1.48 3.03 26.56
N SER A 575 -1.48 1.75 26.91
CA SER A 575 -0.28 1.03 27.32
C SER A 575 0.40 0.38 26.12
N VAL A 576 1.73 0.37 26.14
CA VAL A 576 2.57 -0.33 25.16
C VAL A 576 3.63 -1.14 25.89
N VAL A 577 3.77 -2.42 25.58
CA VAL A 577 4.77 -3.30 26.17
C VAL A 577 5.87 -3.60 25.16
N ILE A 578 7.05 -3.01 25.34
CA ILE A 578 8.22 -3.25 24.48
C ILE A 578 9.05 -4.38 25.10
N PRO A 579 9.16 -5.56 24.45
CA PRO A 579 9.98 -6.65 24.95
C PRO A 579 11.46 -6.29 24.82
N GLY A 580 12.16 -6.26 25.94
CA GLY A 580 13.61 -6.17 26.05
C GLY A 580 14.24 -7.52 26.41
N ASN A 581 15.47 -7.49 26.93
CA ASN A 581 16.27 -8.67 27.28
C ASN A 581 16.30 -9.77 26.18
N ARG A 582 16.26 -9.37 24.91
CA ARG A 582 16.16 -10.27 23.77
C ARG A 582 17.46 -11.05 23.58
N THR A 583 17.35 -12.36 23.44
CA THR A 583 18.46 -13.21 23.01
C THR A 583 18.54 -13.26 21.48
N SER A 584 19.73 -13.46 20.94
CA SER A 584 19.89 -13.67 19.49
C SER A 584 19.20 -14.96 19.04
N PRO A 585 18.65 -15.02 17.81
CA PRO A 585 18.03 -16.23 17.27
C PRO A 585 18.92 -17.47 17.36
N SER A 586 20.23 -17.31 17.09
CA SER A 586 21.24 -18.36 17.22
C SER A 586 21.41 -18.91 18.63
N SER A 587 21.06 -18.13 19.66
CA SER A 587 21.09 -18.54 21.07
C SER A 587 19.80 -19.21 21.53
N LYS A 588 18.71 -19.08 20.76
CA LYS A 588 17.42 -19.77 21.00
C LYS A 588 17.31 -21.10 20.27
N SER A 589 18.12 -21.31 19.21
CA SER A 589 18.09 -22.55 18.45
C SER A 589 18.61 -23.72 19.31
N THR A 590 17.70 -24.61 19.68
CA THR A 590 18.01 -25.91 20.32
C THR A 590 18.23 -27.02 19.30
N TYR A 591 18.14 -26.73 18.00
CA TYR A 591 18.53 -27.67 16.94
C TYR A 591 20.06 -27.81 16.96
N LYS A 592 20.52 -28.88 17.61
CA LYS A 592 21.89 -29.38 17.50
C LYS A 592 21.99 -30.37 16.34
#